data_AF-A0A0B3AS56-F1
#
_entry.id   AF-A0A0B3AS56-F1
#
_cell.length_a   1.000
_cell.length_b   1.000
_cell.length_c   1.000
_cell.angle_alpha   90.00
_cell.angle_beta   90.00
_cell.angle_gamma   90.00
#
_symmetry.space_group_name_H-M   'P 1'
#
loop_
_entity.id
_entity.type
_entity.pdbx_description
1 polymer ?
#
loop_
_entity_poly.entity_id
_entity_poly.type
_entity_poly.pdbx_seq_one_letter_code
_entity_poly.pdbx_strand_id
1 'polypeptide(L)'
;MTLTETLSKAITDAITGSVLGALIIGAIVLFVIILIAVWIYTSLAWATIGKKLKHKNSWLAWIPFARTGLVLSLGKFHWAWAFLWLIPIVGWAILAVLGIIARWRIFEIRNYPGWLALVPLAGIIPLLGGLAGIASLIILGFVAWKDTRKRR
;
A
#
# COMPACT_ATOMS: atom_id res chain seq x y z
N MET A 1 20.54 -34.59 37.33
CA MET A 1 19.69 -33.39 37.37
C MET A 1 18.89 -33.45 38.65
N THR A 2 19.04 -32.47 39.54
CA THR A 2 18.34 -32.44 40.84
C THR A 2 16.91 -31.90 40.67
N LEU A 3 15.98 -32.27 41.56
CA LEU A 3 14.58 -31.81 41.52
C LEU A 3 14.46 -30.27 41.46
N THR A 4 15.40 -29.57 42.08
CA THR A 4 15.49 -28.11 42.07
C THR A 4 15.87 -27.56 40.70
N GLU A 5 16.78 -28.20 39.97
CA GLU A 5 17.14 -27.84 38.59
C GLU A 5 15.99 -28.06 37.61
N THR A 6 15.23 -29.15 37.77
CA THR A 6 14.07 -29.43 36.91
C THR A 6 12.94 -28.42 37.11
N LEU A 7 12.69 -28.03 38.37
CA LEU A 7 11.67 -27.03 38.70
C LEU A 7 12.06 -25.63 38.22
N SER A 8 13.32 -25.23 38.42
CA SER A 8 13.84 -23.94 37.96
C SER A 8 13.75 -23.79 36.44
N LYS A 9 14.09 -24.85 35.70
CA LYS A 9 13.98 -24.87 34.24
C LYS A 9 12.52 -24.77 33.78
N ALA A 10 11.62 -25.54 34.37
CA ALA A 10 10.19 -25.52 34.02
C ALA A 10 9.55 -24.13 34.27
N ILE A 11 9.92 -23.46 35.37
CA ILE A 11 9.44 -22.10 35.67
C ILE A 11 10.00 -21.10 34.64
N THR A 12 11.29 -21.21 34.30
CA THR A 12 11.93 -20.34 33.32
C THR A 12 11.29 -20.51 31.94
N ASP A 13 11.10 -21.74 31.48
CA ASP A 13 10.47 -22.04 30.18
C ASP A 13 9.02 -21.51 30.13
N ALA A 14 8.27 -21.61 31.22
CA ALA A 14 6.91 -21.05 31.33
C ALA A 14 6.89 -19.51 31.30
N ILE A 15 7.81 -18.85 32.00
CA ILE A 15 7.95 -17.39 31.98
C ILE A 15 8.39 -16.93 30.60
N THR A 16 9.40 -17.57 30.00
CA THR A 16 9.87 -17.22 28.65
C THR A 16 8.77 -17.45 27.61
N GLY A 17 8.03 -18.55 27.68
CA GLY A 17 6.91 -18.83 26.78
C GLY A 17 5.78 -17.81 26.89
N SER A 18 5.42 -17.41 28.12
CA SER A 18 4.37 -16.39 28.35
C SER A 18 4.81 -14.98 27.92
N VAL A 19 6.05 -14.58 28.21
CA VAL A 19 6.60 -13.29 27.77
C VAL A 19 6.72 -13.21 26.25
N LEU A 20 7.23 -14.25 25.60
CA LEU A 20 7.29 -14.31 24.12
C LEU A 20 5.89 -14.28 23.50
N GLY A 21 4.93 -15.01 24.07
CA GLY A 21 3.54 -14.98 23.63
C GLY A 21 2.93 -13.57 23.71
N ALA A 22 3.13 -12.86 24.82
CA ALA A 22 2.66 -11.49 24.99
C ALA A 22 3.31 -10.51 23.99
N LEU A 23 4.63 -10.64 23.75
CA LEU A 23 5.34 -9.80 22.77
C LEU A 23 4.86 -10.04 21.34
N ILE A 24 4.62 -11.30 20.96
CA ILE A 24 4.11 -11.65 19.63
C ILE A 24 2.70 -11.07 19.43
N ILE A 25 1.80 -11.24 20.41
CA ILE A 25 0.45 -10.68 20.34
C ILE A 25 0.52 -9.15 20.24
N GLY A 26 1.34 -8.50 21.08
CA GLY A 26 1.55 -7.06 21.03
C GLY A 26 2.05 -6.59 19.66
N ALA A 27 3.01 -7.30 19.07
CA ALA A 27 3.53 -7.00 17.73
C ALA A 27 2.47 -7.16 16.64
N ILE A 28 1.65 -8.21 16.70
CA ILE A 28 0.54 -8.45 15.75
C ILE A 28 -0.48 -7.33 15.84
N VAL A 29 -0.91 -6.94 17.05
CA VAL A 29 -1.88 -5.86 17.25
C VAL A 29 -1.34 -4.55 16.68
N LEU A 30 -0.09 -4.20 16.99
CA LEU A 30 0.54 -3.00 16.45
C LEU A 30 0.61 -3.03 14.92
N PHE A 31 0.99 -4.18 14.35
CA PHE A 31 1.07 -4.36 12.90
C PHE A 31 -0.30 -4.18 12.22
N VAL A 32 -1.36 -4.74 12.79
CA VAL A 32 -2.74 -4.57 12.28
C VAL A 32 -3.17 -3.10 12.32
N ILE A 33 -2.88 -2.38 13.40
CA ILE A 33 -3.19 -0.94 13.51
C ILE A 33 -2.47 -0.14 12.41
N ILE A 34 -1.18 -0.42 12.19
CA ILE A 34 -0.40 0.25 11.14
C ILE A 34 -1.00 -0.05 9.75
N LEU A 35 -1.37 -1.30 9.47
CA LEU A 35 -1.99 -1.67 8.19
C LEU A 35 -3.30 -0.92 7.95
N ILE A 36 -4.15 -0.80 8.97
CA ILE A 36 -5.42 -0.07 8.89
C ILE A 36 -5.14 1.42 8.65
N ALA A 37 -4.19 2.02 9.36
CA ALA A 37 -3.82 3.43 9.18
C ALA A 37 -3.32 3.70 7.75
N VAL A 38 -2.45 2.83 7.21
CA VAL A 38 -1.95 2.92 5.83
C VAL A 38 -3.09 2.74 4.82
N TRP A 39 -4.02 1.81 5.07
CA TRP A 39 -5.17 1.59 4.21
C TRP A 39 -6.10 2.82 4.15
N ILE A 40 -6.43 3.42 5.31
CA ILE A 40 -7.23 4.65 5.38
C ILE A 40 -6.52 5.80 4.66
N TYR A 41 -5.23 6.01 4.96
CA TYR A 41 -4.44 7.07 4.33
C TYR A 41 -4.42 6.95 2.80
N THR A 42 -4.12 5.76 2.28
CA THR A 42 -4.08 5.54 0.83
C THR A 42 -5.46 5.67 0.18
N SER A 43 -6.54 5.22 0.84
CA SER A 43 -7.91 5.41 0.38
C SER A 43 -8.26 6.89 0.23
N LEU A 44 -7.95 7.69 1.26
CA LEU A 44 -8.21 9.13 1.27
C LEU A 44 -7.40 9.86 0.20
N ALA A 45 -6.13 9.50 0.02
CA ALA A 45 -5.28 10.10 -0.99
C ALA A 45 -5.83 9.86 -2.40
N TRP A 46 -6.19 8.61 -2.73
CA TRP A 46 -6.78 8.27 -4.03
C TRP A 46 -8.16 8.90 -4.25
N ALA A 47 -9.01 8.94 -3.22
CA ALA A 47 -10.29 9.63 -3.31
C ALA A 47 -10.12 11.13 -3.60
N THR A 48 -9.12 11.76 -2.97
CA THR A 48 -8.80 13.18 -3.20
C THR A 48 -8.30 13.43 -4.62
N ILE A 49 -7.40 12.57 -5.11
CA ILE A 49 -6.91 12.64 -6.50
C ILE A 49 -8.09 12.49 -7.48
N GLY A 50 -8.98 11.53 -7.26
CA GLY A 50 -10.16 11.32 -8.08
C GLY A 50 -11.09 12.54 -8.12
N LYS A 51 -11.33 13.17 -6.95
CA LYS A 51 -12.15 14.39 -6.84
C LYS A 51 -11.52 15.55 -7.61
N LYS A 52 -10.20 15.76 -7.46
CA LYS A 52 -9.45 16.80 -8.18
C LYS A 52 -9.46 16.58 -9.69
N LEU A 53 -9.48 15.33 -10.13
CA LEU A 53 -9.62 14.93 -11.54
C LEU A 53 -11.09 14.84 -12.00
N LYS A 54 -12.05 15.30 -11.19
CA LYS A 54 -13.50 15.33 -11.48
C LYS A 54 -14.09 13.96 -11.87
N HIS A 55 -13.54 12.87 -11.32
CA HIS A 55 -14.08 11.54 -11.58
C HIS A 55 -15.33 11.26 -10.74
N LYS A 56 -16.43 10.87 -11.41
CA LYS A 56 -17.76 10.65 -10.80
C LYS A 56 -17.72 9.72 -9.58
N ASN A 57 -16.91 8.66 -9.65
CA ASN A 57 -16.87 7.58 -8.67
C ASN A 57 -15.60 7.60 -7.80
N SER A 58 -15.21 8.75 -7.27
CA SER A 58 -13.98 8.89 -6.46
C SER A 58 -14.01 8.11 -5.13
N TRP A 59 -15.20 7.76 -4.63
CA TRP A 59 -15.40 6.91 -3.46
C TRP A 59 -14.89 5.47 -3.67
N LEU A 60 -14.75 4.99 -4.91
CA LEU A 60 -14.25 3.62 -5.17
C LEU A 60 -12.82 3.39 -4.67
N ALA A 61 -12.09 4.44 -4.29
CA ALA A 61 -10.77 4.35 -3.67
C ALA A 61 -10.72 3.54 -2.36
N TRP A 62 -11.84 3.44 -1.64
CA TRP A 62 -11.93 2.68 -0.39
C TRP A 62 -11.87 1.17 -0.59
N ILE A 63 -12.38 0.66 -1.71
CA ILE A 63 -12.43 -0.77 -1.99
C ILE A 63 -11.15 -1.13 -2.76
N PRO A 64 -10.28 -2.03 -2.28
CA PRO A 64 -8.99 -2.31 -2.92
C PRO A 64 -9.09 -2.71 -4.40
N PHE A 65 -10.06 -3.57 -4.75
CA PHE A 65 -10.29 -4.01 -6.12
C PHE A 65 -10.86 -2.91 -7.00
N ALA A 66 -11.85 -2.15 -6.50
CA ALA A 66 -12.43 -1.05 -7.24
C ALA A 66 -11.45 0.14 -7.37
N ARG A 67 -10.52 0.29 -6.41
CA ARG A 67 -9.42 1.25 -6.46
C ARG A 67 -8.56 1.02 -7.69
N THR A 68 -8.28 -0.23 -8.07
CA THR A 68 -7.55 -0.52 -9.32
C THR A 68 -8.30 0.01 -10.53
N GLY A 69 -9.61 -0.24 -10.62
CA GLY A 69 -10.47 0.28 -11.69
C GLY A 69 -10.51 1.81 -11.73
N LEU A 70 -10.55 2.46 -10.56
CA LEU A 70 -10.47 3.92 -10.43
C LEU A 70 -9.11 4.45 -10.91
N VAL A 71 -7.99 3.88 -10.48
CA VAL A 71 -6.66 4.31 -10.94
C VAL A 71 -6.54 4.16 -12.45
N LEU A 72 -7.02 3.06 -13.02
CA LEU A 72 -7.02 2.85 -14.46
C LEU A 72 -7.87 3.90 -15.18
N SER A 73 -9.09 4.17 -14.72
CA SER A 73 -9.97 5.18 -15.33
C SER A 73 -9.38 6.59 -15.25
N LEU A 74 -8.75 6.95 -14.13
CA LEU A 74 -8.01 8.20 -13.98
C LEU A 74 -6.80 8.29 -14.93
N GLY A 75 -6.18 7.16 -15.25
CA GLY A 75 -5.12 7.03 -16.25
C GLY A 75 -5.60 6.99 -17.71
N LYS A 76 -6.89 7.27 -17.97
CA LYS A 76 -7.56 7.17 -19.28
C LYS A 76 -7.68 5.75 -19.85
N PHE A 77 -7.67 4.72 -19.00
CA PHE A 77 -7.95 3.33 -19.39
C PHE A 77 -9.40 2.96 -19.09
N HIS A 78 -9.89 1.89 -19.73
CA HIS A 78 -11.23 1.38 -19.44
C HIS A 78 -11.27 0.70 -18.06
N TRP A 79 -12.27 1.00 -17.24
CA TRP A 79 -12.35 0.46 -15.87
C TRP A 79 -12.44 -1.07 -15.82
N ALA A 80 -12.97 -1.70 -16.88
CA ALA A 80 -13.12 -3.16 -16.97
C ALA A 80 -11.77 -3.91 -17.00
N TRP A 81 -10.66 -3.23 -17.27
CA TRP A 81 -9.33 -3.84 -17.12
C TRP A 81 -9.09 -4.34 -15.68
N ALA A 82 -9.79 -3.80 -14.68
CA ALA A 82 -9.75 -4.32 -13.31
C ALA A 82 -10.24 -5.78 -13.18
N PHE A 83 -11.08 -6.29 -14.10
CA PHE A 83 -11.51 -7.70 -14.09
C PHE A 83 -10.37 -8.68 -14.36
N LEU A 84 -9.22 -8.22 -14.86
CA LEU A 84 -8.02 -9.03 -14.96
C LEU A 84 -7.54 -9.58 -13.61
N TRP A 85 -8.05 -9.07 -12.48
CA TRP A 85 -7.82 -9.66 -11.17
C TRP A 85 -8.28 -11.14 -11.09
N LEU A 86 -9.31 -11.52 -11.86
CA LEU A 86 -9.84 -12.89 -11.88
C LEU A 86 -8.93 -13.86 -12.64
N ILE A 87 -8.02 -13.35 -13.49
CA ILE A 87 -7.09 -14.17 -14.26
C ILE A 87 -5.73 -14.16 -13.55
N PRO A 88 -5.38 -15.24 -12.83
CA PRO A 88 -4.12 -15.29 -12.10
C PRO A 88 -2.92 -15.24 -13.06
N ILE A 89 -1.79 -14.75 -12.56
CA ILE A 89 -0.50 -14.65 -13.28
C ILE A 89 -0.55 -13.65 -14.45
N VAL A 90 -1.23 -13.98 -15.55
CA VAL A 90 -1.26 -13.17 -16.77
C VAL A 90 -2.02 -11.87 -16.54
N GLY A 91 -3.22 -11.95 -15.95
CA GLY A 91 -4.03 -10.77 -15.63
C GLY A 91 -3.32 -9.85 -14.65
N TRP A 92 -2.64 -10.43 -13.65
CA TRP A 92 -1.86 -9.68 -12.67
C TRP A 92 -0.65 -8.96 -13.28
N ALA A 93 0.07 -9.63 -14.19
CA ALA A 93 1.20 -9.04 -14.90
C ALA A 93 0.75 -7.84 -15.76
N ILE A 94 -0.34 -8.01 -16.52
CA ILE A 94 -0.90 -6.93 -17.35
C ILE A 94 -1.41 -5.78 -16.47
N LEU A 95 -2.08 -6.08 -15.34
CA LEU A 95 -2.54 -5.07 -14.38
C LEU A 95 -1.39 -4.31 -13.73
N ALA A 96 -0.27 -4.97 -13.44
CA ALA A 96 0.91 -4.31 -12.90
C ALA A 96 1.42 -3.25 -13.89
N VAL A 97 1.61 -3.64 -15.16
CA VAL A 97 2.06 -2.73 -16.24
C VAL A 97 1.07 -1.58 -16.46
N LEU A 98 -0.22 -1.89 -16.65
CA LEU A 98 -1.26 -0.88 -16.83
C LEU A 98 -1.36 0.06 -15.62
N GLY A 99 -1.25 -0.48 -14.41
CA GLY A 99 -1.30 0.28 -13.17
C GLY A 99 -0.12 1.25 -13.01
N ILE A 100 1.05 0.93 -13.56
CA ILE A 100 2.22 1.82 -13.60
C ILE A 100 1.96 2.94 -14.62
N ILE A 101 1.55 2.59 -15.84
CA ILE A 101 1.28 3.59 -16.89
C ILE A 101 0.15 4.53 -16.48
N ALA A 102 -0.90 4.00 -15.85
CA ALA A 102 -2.00 4.79 -15.31
C ALA A 102 -1.51 5.78 -14.24
N ARG A 103 -0.71 5.31 -13.26
CA ARG A 103 -0.12 6.17 -12.24
C ARG A 103 0.79 7.24 -12.83
N TRP A 104 1.61 6.89 -13.81
CA TRP A 104 2.48 7.82 -14.52
C TRP A 104 1.67 8.96 -15.14
N ARG A 105 0.63 8.64 -15.91
CA ARG A 105 -0.28 9.63 -16.52
C ARG A 105 -0.98 10.49 -15.48
N ILE A 106 -1.44 9.91 -14.37
CA ILE A 106 -2.09 10.65 -13.29
C ILE A 106 -1.12 11.68 -12.69
N PHE A 107 0.13 11.30 -12.48
CA PHE A 107 1.15 12.21 -11.95
C PHE A 107 1.42 13.35 -12.92
N GLU A 108 1.55 13.08 -14.22
CA GLU A 108 1.72 14.12 -15.23
C GLU A 108 0.52 15.08 -15.31
N ILE A 109 -0.72 14.55 -15.25
CA ILE A 109 -1.93 15.38 -15.22
C ILE A 109 -1.97 16.27 -13.97
N ARG A 110 -1.41 15.79 -12.85
CA ARG A 110 -1.28 16.53 -11.60
C ARG A 110 -0.02 17.41 -11.54
N ASN A 111 0.74 17.54 -12.63
CA ASN A 111 2.00 18.30 -12.72
C ASN A 111 3.11 17.79 -11.78
N TYR A 112 3.21 16.47 -11.64
CA TYR A 112 4.30 15.77 -10.97
C TYR A 112 5.15 15.00 -11.99
N PRO A 113 6.44 14.75 -11.70
CA PRO A 113 7.27 13.92 -12.56
C PRO A 113 6.70 12.50 -12.64
N GLY A 114 6.41 12.02 -13.86
CA GLY A 114 5.81 10.71 -14.08
C GLY A 114 6.66 9.54 -13.57
N TRP A 115 8.00 9.69 -13.55
CA TRP A 115 8.94 8.69 -13.02
C TRP A 115 8.71 8.36 -11.54
N LEU A 116 8.05 9.25 -10.78
CA LEU A 116 7.65 8.95 -9.40
C LEU A 116 6.71 7.74 -9.32
N ALA A 117 5.99 7.40 -10.41
CA ALA A 117 5.15 6.22 -10.48
C ALA A 117 5.96 4.90 -10.46
N LEU A 118 7.27 4.95 -10.69
CA LEU A 118 8.17 3.80 -10.61
C LEU A 118 8.71 3.55 -9.20
N VAL A 119 8.65 4.52 -8.29
CA VAL A 119 9.14 4.34 -6.90
C VAL A 119 8.49 3.15 -6.20
N PRO A 120 7.18 2.88 -6.35
CA PRO A 120 6.57 1.66 -5.82
C PRO A 120 7.17 0.34 -6.37
N LEU A 121 7.75 0.32 -7.58
CA LEU A 121 8.42 -0.88 -8.13
C LEU A 121 9.73 -1.18 -7.40
N ALA A 122 10.46 -0.16 -6.95
CA ALA A 122 11.67 -0.37 -6.15
C ALA A 122 11.33 -1.11 -4.83
N GLY A 123 10.07 -1.04 -4.38
CA GLY A 123 9.58 -1.78 -3.23
C GLY A 123 9.44 -3.29 -3.43
N ILE A 124 9.56 -3.79 -4.65
CA ILE A 124 9.60 -5.24 -4.94
C ILE A 124 10.94 -5.85 -4.45
N ILE A 125 12.00 -5.04 -4.38
CA ILE A 125 13.31 -5.48 -3.90
C ILE A 125 13.23 -5.61 -2.36
N PRO A 126 13.40 -6.82 -1.78
CA PRO A 126 13.20 -7.04 -0.34
C PRO A 126 14.01 -6.10 0.56
N LEU A 127 15.23 -5.75 0.12
CA LEU A 127 16.13 -4.85 0.84
C LEU A 127 15.65 -3.38 0.84
N LEU A 128 14.96 -2.93 -0.21
CA LEU A 128 14.50 -1.56 -0.38
C LEU A 128 12.99 -1.39 -0.13
N GLY A 129 12.27 -2.51 0.06
CA GLY A 129 10.82 -2.60 0.25
C GLY A 129 10.27 -1.58 1.24
N GLY A 130 10.85 -1.56 2.45
CA GLY A 130 10.39 -0.67 3.52
C GLY A 130 10.54 0.81 3.17
N LEU A 131 11.72 1.22 2.70
CA LEU A 131 11.99 2.62 2.35
C LEU A 131 11.18 3.07 1.13
N ALA A 132 11.09 2.24 0.10
CA ALA A 132 10.29 2.53 -1.09
C ALA A 132 8.79 2.60 -0.77
N GLY A 133 8.30 1.80 0.17
CA GLY A 133 6.94 1.86 0.68
C GLY A 133 6.64 3.20 1.35
N ILE A 134 7.51 3.63 2.28
CA ILE A 134 7.37 4.93 2.96
C ILE A 134 7.44 6.08 1.94
N ALA A 135 8.41 6.05 1.02
CA ALA A 135 8.54 7.04 -0.04
C ALA A 135 7.28 7.10 -0.91
N SER A 136 6.68 5.95 -1.25
CA SER A 136 5.45 5.87 -2.03
C SER A 136 4.26 6.52 -1.30
N LEU A 137 4.16 6.38 0.02
CA LEU A 137 3.14 7.04 0.82
C LEU A 137 3.33 8.56 0.81
N ILE A 138 4.56 9.03 1.02
CA ILE A 138 4.90 10.46 1.00
C ILE A 138 4.60 11.07 -0.37
N ILE A 139 5.02 10.40 -1.46
CA ILE A 139 4.75 10.81 -2.84
C ILE A 139 3.24 10.89 -3.09
N LEU A 140 2.50 9.84 -2.72
CA LEU A 140 1.05 9.81 -2.90
C LEU A 140 0.37 10.94 -2.13
N GLY A 141 0.85 11.26 -0.93
CA GLY A 141 0.36 12.38 -0.15
C GLY A 141 0.61 13.73 -0.80
N PHE A 142 1.83 13.97 -1.28
CA PHE A 142 2.13 15.19 -2.04
C PHE A 142 1.23 15.28 -3.27
N VAL A 143 1.13 14.21 -4.06
CA VAL A 143 0.26 14.18 -5.24
C VAL A 143 -1.19 14.41 -4.85
N ALA A 144 -1.69 13.88 -3.74
CA ALA A 144 -3.07 14.08 -3.32
C ALA A 144 -3.35 15.52 -2.89
N TRP A 145 -2.59 16.05 -1.94
CA TRP A 145 -2.92 17.29 -1.24
C TRP A 145 -2.20 18.53 -1.77
N LYS A 146 -0.94 18.42 -2.20
CA LYS A 146 -0.18 19.57 -2.70
C LYS A 146 -0.49 19.78 -4.18
N ASP A 147 -0.97 20.97 -4.53
CA ASP A 147 -1.20 21.34 -5.92
C ASP A 147 0.03 22.05 -6.47
N THR A 148 0.65 21.45 -7.48
CA THR A 148 1.77 22.04 -8.21
C THR A 148 1.23 22.77 -9.44
N ARG A 149 1.57 24.07 -9.55
CA ARG A 149 1.31 24.83 -10.77
C ARG A 149 2.36 24.47 -11.81
N LYS A 150 1.94 24.16 -13.03
CA LYS A 150 2.85 23.97 -14.17
C LYS A 150 3.63 25.28 -14.34
N ARG A 151 4.96 25.25 -14.11
CA ARG A 151 5.83 26.36 -14.55
C ARG A 151 5.74 26.35 -16.09
N ARG A 152 5.13 27.40 -16.64
CA ARG A 152 4.98 27.59 -18.08
C ARG A 152 6.34 27.65 -18.75
#